data_AF-A0A7W0LR87-F1
#
_entry.id   AF-A0A7W0LR87-F1
#
_cell.length_a   1.000
_cell.length_b   1.000
_cell.length_c   1.000
_cell.angle_alpha   90.00
_cell.angle_beta   90.00
_cell.angle_gamma   90.00
#
_symmetry.space_group_name_H-M   'P 1'
#
loop_
_entity.id
_entity.type
_entity.pdbx_description
1 polymer ?
#
loop_
_entity_poly.entity_id
_entity_poly.type
_entity_poly.pdbx_seq_one_letter_code
_entity_poly.pdbx_strand_id
1 'polypeptide(L)'
;MSGEQEPAQDASGLVEILDDLKAQGYAGELSAREGGTVSCGTCGREFPAGEVELAALRRTEGASDPGDMAAVAALTCPHCGTKGALVLRFGPEAGIADADVLTALQHR
;
A
#
# COMPACT_ATOMS: atom_id res chain seq x y z
N MET A 1 19.30 -23.35 26.22
CA MET A 1 18.96 -23.35 24.79
C MET A 1 17.86 -22.29 24.61
N SER A 2 18.11 -21.02 24.96
CA SER A 2 18.91 -20.02 24.23
C SER A 2 18.22 -19.59 22.94
N GLY A 3 17.69 -18.37 22.95
CA GLY A 3 17.44 -17.54 21.76
C GLY A 3 15.98 -17.48 21.29
N GLU A 4 15.12 -16.81 22.05
CA GLU A 4 13.94 -16.14 21.47
C GLU A 4 14.51 -15.11 20.49
N GLN A 5 14.33 -15.34 19.19
CA GLN A 5 14.79 -14.40 18.17
C GLN A 5 13.75 -13.29 18.12
N GLU A 6 13.99 -12.20 18.86
CA GLU A 6 13.34 -10.91 18.67
C GLU A 6 13.79 -10.37 17.30
N PRO A 7 12.96 -10.39 16.24
CA PRO A 7 13.37 -9.85 14.96
C PRO A 7 13.38 -8.33 15.07
N ALA A 8 14.41 -7.70 14.52
CA ALA A 8 14.60 -6.25 14.48
C ALA A 8 13.29 -5.52 14.14
N GLN A 9 12.68 -4.86 15.12
CA GLN A 9 11.36 -4.25 15.03
C GLN A 9 11.43 -2.84 14.42
N ASP A 10 12.24 -2.62 13.37
CA ASP A 10 12.51 -1.24 12.93
C ASP A 10 12.52 -0.97 11.40
N ALA A 11 12.52 -2.03 10.58
CA ALA A 11 12.22 -1.94 9.14
C ALA A 11 11.21 -3.00 8.68
N SER A 12 10.81 -3.88 9.61
CA SER A 12 10.06 -5.08 9.32
C SER A 12 8.59 -4.80 9.05
N GLY A 13 7.99 -3.73 9.59
CA GLY A 13 6.55 -3.45 9.45
C GLY A 13 6.08 -3.35 7.99
N LEU A 14 6.71 -2.49 7.18
CA LEU A 14 6.33 -2.34 5.77
C LEU A 14 6.59 -3.62 4.95
N VAL A 15 7.77 -4.23 5.16
CA VAL A 15 8.19 -5.41 4.41
C VAL A 15 7.33 -6.62 4.78
N GLU A 16 7.01 -6.83 6.06
CA GLU A 16 6.09 -7.87 6.54
C GLU A 16 4.69 -7.68 5.99
N ILE A 17 4.15 -6.45 5.99
CA ILE A 17 2.82 -6.20 5.40
C ILE A 17 2.82 -6.57 3.92
N LEU A 18 3.87 -6.18 3.17
CA LEU A 18 3.97 -6.53 1.76
C LEU A 18 4.16 -8.04 1.54
N ASP A 19 4.89 -8.73 2.42
CA ASP A 19 5.08 -10.18 2.35
C ASP A 19 3.78 -10.94 2.67
N ASP A 20 3.06 -10.53 3.72
CA ASP A 20 1.75 -11.07 4.09
C ASP A 20 0.72 -10.89 2.97
N LEU A 21 0.70 -9.71 2.35
CA LEU A 21 -0.15 -9.43 1.19
C LEU A 21 0.23 -10.28 -0.01
N LYS A 22 1.53 -10.44 -0.30
CA LYS A 22 2.02 -11.34 -1.35
C LYS A 22 1.60 -12.79 -1.10
N ALA A 23 1.71 -13.27 0.15
CA ALA A 23 1.27 -14.61 0.54
C ALA A 23 -0.24 -14.82 0.35
N GLN A 24 -1.04 -13.76 0.49
CA GLN A 24 -2.47 -13.73 0.18
C GLN A 24 -2.80 -13.57 -1.32
N GLY A 25 -1.77 -13.47 -2.18
CA GLY A 25 -1.89 -13.34 -3.62
C GLY A 25 -1.91 -11.91 -4.17
N TYR A 26 -1.70 -10.89 -3.32
CA TYR A 26 -1.55 -9.49 -3.73
C TYR A 26 -0.09 -9.18 -4.14
N ALA A 27 0.39 -9.92 -5.14
CA ALA A 27 1.76 -9.77 -5.64
C ALA A 27 1.92 -8.74 -6.77
N GLY A 28 0.80 -8.19 -7.27
CA GLY A 28 0.82 -7.13 -8.29
C GLY A 28 1.36 -5.81 -7.75
N GLU A 29 2.04 -5.07 -8.62
CA GLU A 29 2.51 -3.74 -8.32
C GLU A 29 1.48 -2.70 -8.77
N LEU A 30 1.08 -1.83 -7.85
CA LEU A 30 0.18 -0.71 -8.09
C LEU A 30 0.87 0.58 -7.70
N SER A 31 0.58 1.66 -8.44
CA SER A 31 1.19 2.97 -8.20
C SER A 31 0.13 4.05 -8.11
N ALA A 32 0.28 4.96 -7.15
CA ALA A 32 -0.60 6.12 -7.01
C ALA A 32 -0.33 7.14 -8.11
N ARG A 33 -1.41 7.81 -8.53
CA ARG A 33 -1.42 8.89 -9.50
C ARG A 33 -2.27 10.03 -8.97
N GLU A 34 -1.95 11.24 -9.40
CA GLU A 34 -2.69 12.46 -9.05
C GLU A 34 -4.18 12.32 -9.42
N GLY A 35 -5.04 13.03 -8.69
CA GLY A 35 -6.49 12.95 -8.89
C GLY A 35 -7.14 11.66 -8.38
N GLY A 36 -6.46 10.93 -7.49
CA GLY A 36 -7.02 9.76 -6.80
C GLY A 36 -7.11 8.52 -7.69
N THR A 37 -6.21 8.41 -8.66
CA THR A 37 -6.14 7.29 -9.60
C THR A 37 -5.00 6.34 -9.25
N VAL A 38 -5.15 5.07 -9.62
CA VAL A 38 -4.19 4.01 -9.40
C VAL A 38 -3.83 3.41 -10.75
N SER A 39 -2.54 3.33 -11.02
CA SER A 39 -1.99 2.66 -12.20
C SER A 39 -1.63 1.22 -11.88
N CYS A 40 -2.08 0.28 -12.71
CA CYS A 40 -1.72 -1.12 -12.59
C CYS A 40 -0.42 -1.40 -13.35
N GLY A 41 0.64 -1.84 -12.65
CA GLY A 41 1.89 -2.24 -13.30
C GLY A 41 1.78 -3.48 -14.19
N THR A 42 0.72 -4.29 -14.03
CA THR A 42 0.54 -5.51 -14.83
C THR A 42 -0.11 -5.26 -16.19
N CYS A 43 -1.19 -4.49 -16.25
CA CYS A 43 -1.89 -4.20 -17.52
C CYS A 43 -1.66 -2.78 -18.04
N GLY A 44 -1.00 -1.92 -17.26
CA GLY A 44 -0.73 -0.52 -17.60
C GLY A 44 -1.96 0.39 -17.55
N ARG A 45 -3.13 -0.11 -17.14
CA ARG A 45 -4.36 0.70 -17.05
C ARG A 45 -4.46 1.44 -15.73
N GLU A 46 -5.05 2.62 -15.81
CA GLU A 46 -5.34 3.47 -14.67
C GLU A 46 -6.82 3.41 -14.33
N PHE A 47 -7.14 3.41 -13.05
CA PHE A 47 -8.51 3.37 -12.55
C PHE A 47 -8.63 4.19 -11.26
N PRO A 48 -9.80 4.78 -10.98
CA PRO A 48 -10.00 5.54 -9.76
C PRO A 48 -9.95 4.63 -8.52
N ALA A 49 -9.14 5.01 -7.53
CA ALA A 49 -9.08 4.32 -6.24
C ALA A 49 -10.43 4.33 -5.53
N GLY A 50 -11.26 5.34 -5.84
CA GLY A 50 -12.63 5.56 -5.38
C GLY A 50 -13.70 4.67 -6.02
N GLU A 51 -13.37 3.82 -7.02
CA GLU A 51 -14.33 2.86 -7.60
C GLU A 51 -14.00 1.37 -7.34
N VAL A 52 -12.81 1.04 -6.82
CA VAL A 52 -12.40 -0.36 -6.53
C VAL A 52 -12.64 -0.82 -5.10
N GLU A 53 -12.81 -2.12 -4.86
CA GLU A 53 -12.91 -2.63 -3.49
C GLU A 53 -11.52 -2.62 -2.81
N LEU A 54 -11.46 -1.99 -1.63
CA LEU A 54 -10.29 -2.01 -0.75
C LEU A 54 -10.34 -3.26 0.12
N ALA A 55 -9.50 -4.24 -0.19
CA ALA A 55 -9.48 -5.51 0.53
C ALA A 55 -8.85 -5.37 1.93
N ALA A 56 -7.78 -4.58 2.02
CA ALA A 56 -7.11 -4.29 3.28
C ALA A 56 -6.39 -2.95 3.19
N LEU A 57 -6.38 -2.21 4.30
CA LEU A 57 -5.51 -1.06 4.52
C LEU A 57 -4.73 -1.30 5.80
N ARG A 58 -3.42 -1.15 5.73
CA ARG A 58 -2.50 -1.26 6.87
C ARG A 58 -1.61 -0.04 6.89
N ARG A 59 -1.58 0.65 8.03
CA ARG A 59 -0.68 1.79 8.23
C ARG A 59 0.52 1.32 9.02
N THR A 60 1.69 1.82 8.65
CA THR A 60 2.94 1.62 9.35
C THR A 60 3.59 2.98 9.54
N GLU A 61 4.11 3.20 10.74
CA GLU A 61 5.10 4.24 10.98
C GLU A 61 6.44 3.61 10.58
N GLY A 62 7.16 4.24 9.66
CA GLY A 62 8.46 3.77 9.20
C GLY A 62 9.36 3.71 10.42
N ALA A 63 9.81 2.52 10.79
CA ALA A 63 10.29 2.38 12.15
C ALA A 63 11.66 3.06 12.41
N SER A 64 12.35 3.50 11.35
CA SER A 64 13.53 4.37 11.45
C SER A 64 13.25 5.88 11.55
N ASP A 65 12.08 6.39 11.14
CA ASP A 65 11.71 7.80 11.33
C ASP A 65 10.18 7.93 11.51
N PRO A 66 9.68 8.49 12.62
CA PRO A 66 8.25 8.71 12.81
C PRO A 66 7.63 9.66 11.75
N GLY A 67 8.43 10.32 10.92
CA GLY A 67 8.01 11.04 9.72
C GLY A 67 7.70 10.16 8.50
N ASP A 68 8.27 8.95 8.39
CA ASP A 68 8.06 8.03 7.27
C ASP A 68 6.78 7.20 7.46
N MET A 69 5.66 7.91 7.55
CA MET A 69 4.33 7.31 7.66
C MET A 69 3.88 6.77 6.30
N ALA A 70 3.66 5.44 6.21
CA ALA A 70 3.22 4.77 4.99
C ALA A 70 1.98 3.90 5.23
N ALA A 71 1.09 3.87 4.25
CA ALA A 71 -0.10 3.04 4.23
C ALA A 71 -0.02 2.07 3.05
N VAL A 72 -0.20 0.78 3.31
CA VAL A 72 -0.28 -0.25 2.29
C VAL A 72 -1.74 -0.63 2.08
N ALA A 73 -2.22 -0.44 0.86
CA ALA A 73 -3.57 -0.78 0.42
C ALA A 73 -3.52 -2.00 -0.50
N ALA A 74 -4.33 -3.02 -0.21
CA ALA A 74 -4.51 -4.18 -1.06
C ALA A 74 -5.73 -3.96 -1.96
N LEU A 75 -5.49 -3.88 -3.27
CA LEU A 75 -6.53 -3.59 -4.27
C LEU A 75 -6.54 -4.65 -5.36
N THR A 76 -7.69 -4.82 -6.00
CA THR A 76 -7.82 -5.66 -7.20
C THR A 76 -8.07 -4.76 -8.40
N CYS A 77 -7.24 -4.88 -9.43
CA CYS A 77 -7.43 -4.13 -10.67
C CYS A 77 -8.74 -4.56 -11.35
N PRO A 78 -9.68 -3.63 -11.63
CA PRO A 78 -10.96 -3.96 -12.23
C PRO A 78 -10.85 -4.35 -13.71
N HIS A 79 -9.70 -4.06 -14.34
CA HIS A 79 -9.50 -4.29 -15.78
C HIS A 79 -8.90 -5.66 -16.10
N CYS A 80 -8.01 -6.18 -15.26
CA CYS A 80 -7.30 -7.45 -15.48
C CYS A 80 -7.45 -8.44 -14.33
N GLY A 81 -8.08 -8.05 -13.21
CA GLY A 81 -8.26 -8.88 -12.02
C GLY A 81 -6.99 -9.05 -11.19
N THR A 82 -5.90 -8.35 -11.51
CA THR A 82 -4.66 -8.45 -10.75
C THR A 82 -4.85 -7.93 -9.34
N LYS A 83 -4.55 -8.77 -8.35
CA LYS A 83 -4.44 -8.38 -6.95
C LYS A 83 -3.07 -7.78 -6.71
N GLY A 84 -3.03 -6.52 -6.30
CA GLY A 84 -1.78 -5.83 -6.05
C GLY A 84 -1.78 -5.03 -4.74
N ALA A 85 -0.58 -4.79 -4.24
CA ALA A 85 -0.35 -3.92 -3.11
C ALA A 85 0.06 -2.54 -3.61
N LEU A 86 -0.50 -1.51 -2.99
CA LEU A 86 -0.23 -0.11 -3.25
C LEU A 86 0.34 0.51 -1.98
N VAL A 87 1.56 1.05 -2.05
CA VAL A 87 2.17 1.77 -0.93
C VAL A 87 1.94 3.27 -1.13
N LEU A 88 1.37 3.92 -0.12
CA LEU A 88 1.01 5.34 -0.11
C LEU A 88 1.74 6.01 1.05
N ARG A 89 2.45 7.10 0.79
CA ARG A 89 2.97 7.94 1.86
C ARG A 89 1.85 8.82 2.42
N PHE A 90 1.86 9.07 3.72
CA PHE A 90 0.89 9.97 4.36
C PHE A 90 1.59 10.90 5.36
N GLY A 91 1.05 12.10 5.55
CA GLY A 91 1.66 13.13 6.39
C GLY A 91 2.30 14.27 5.61
N PRO A 92 3.14 15.11 6.25
CA PRO A 92 3.64 16.35 5.67
C PRO A 92 4.57 16.15 4.46
N GLU A 93 5.17 14.96 4.34
CA GLU A 93 6.05 14.59 3.23
C GLU A 93 5.35 13.75 2.14
N ALA A 94 4.03 13.54 2.27
CA ALA A 94 3.28 12.80 1.26
C ALA A 94 3.19 13.58 -0.05
N GLY A 95 3.42 12.88 -1.17
CA GLY A 95 3.15 13.44 -2.49
C GLY A 95 1.66 13.65 -2.72
N ILE A 96 1.31 14.59 -3.60
CA ILE A 96 -0.09 14.88 -3.98
C ILE A 96 -0.81 13.61 -4.46
N ALA A 97 -0.13 12.80 -5.28
CA ALA A 97 -0.67 11.53 -5.77
C ALA A 97 -1.06 10.55 -4.63
N ASP A 98 -0.18 10.40 -3.64
CA ASP A 98 -0.45 9.51 -2.50
C ASP A 98 -1.61 10.04 -1.64
N ALA A 99 -1.61 11.35 -1.37
CA ALA A 99 -2.64 12.01 -0.58
C ALA A 99 -4.03 11.91 -1.24
N ASP A 100 -4.12 12.15 -2.55
CA ASP A 100 -5.37 12.06 -3.30
C ASP A 100 -5.93 10.62 -3.27
N VAL A 101 -5.08 9.63 -3.53
CA VAL A 101 -5.49 8.23 -3.52
C VAL A 101 -5.90 7.78 -2.12
N LEU A 102 -5.12 8.14 -1.10
CA LEU A 102 -5.44 7.79 0.28
C LEU A 102 -6.75 8.45 0.75
N THR A 103 -7.02 9.67 0.30
CA THR A 103 -8.31 10.36 0.54
C THR A 103 -9.45 9.61 -0.17
N ALA A 104 -9.29 9.27 -1.45
CA ALA A 104 -10.28 8.52 -2.20
C ALA A 104 -10.58 7.11 -1.61
N LEU A 105 -9.60 6.48 -0.97
CA LEU A 105 -9.77 5.20 -0.28
C LEU A 105 -10.47 5.34 1.09
N GLN A 106 -10.29 6.47 1.79
CA GLN A 106 -10.87 6.72 3.12
C GLN A 106 -12.30 7.25 3.09
N HIS A 107 -12.69 7.99 2.04
CA HIS A 107 -14.01 8.62 1.92
C HIS A 107 -15.09 7.65 1.41
N ARG A 108 -15.09 6.41 1.90
CA ARG A 108 -15.98 5.32 1.47
C ARG A 108 -16.81 4.74 2.60
#